data_AF-A0A6C0BGQ5-F1
#
_entry.id   AF-A0A6C0BGQ5-F1
#
_cell.length_a   1.000
_cell.length_b   1.000
_cell.length_c   1.000
_cell.angle_alpha   90.00
_cell.angle_beta   90.00
_cell.angle_gamma   90.00
#
_symmetry.space_group_name_H-M   'P 1'
#
loop_
_entity.id
_entity.type
_entity.pdbx_description
1 polymer ?
#
loop_
_entity_poly.entity_id
_entity_poly.type
_entity_poly.pdbx_seq_one_letter_code
_entity_poly.pdbx_strand_id
1 'polypeptide(L)'
;MQEYFDLLMKIVDSQVRENMHAMDYRCLRTEFVSPTLKLESEYDACKYILHDTIAKEINSLRLIEAYEKDYKECIRKGMDNPAIISIEQKINEHKAIVEECERRKTIFDNFRKTHGILHEDHCDFEEILQESKIEKIKDILCNIGTRQVILFTNHDYIYTMLKPFMVKNNITFRELDGGNINKMDSIINAFKNNEFSVLLADSSMYSCGMNLENTNDIIFVHKMDDQKEKQVIGRAHRYGREGSLKVCYVTYIH
;
A
#
# COMPACT_ATOMS: atom_id res chain seq x y z
N MET A 1 23.76 -14.47 23.12
CA MET A 1 22.55 -15.06 22.49
C MET A 1 21.29 -14.72 23.28
N GLN A 2 21.18 -15.10 24.56
CA GLN A 2 19.99 -14.79 25.38
C GLN A 2 19.72 -13.27 25.52
N GLU A 3 20.75 -12.46 25.79
CA GLU A 3 20.62 -11.01 25.95
C GLU A 3 20.19 -10.29 24.65
N TYR A 4 20.57 -10.83 23.49
CA TYR A 4 20.21 -10.27 22.17
C TYR A 4 18.77 -10.64 21.79
N PHE A 5 18.35 -11.85 22.15
CA PHE A 5 16.97 -12.32 22.05
C PHE A 5 16.06 -11.53 22.99
N ASP A 6 16.48 -11.27 24.23
CA ASP A 6 15.73 -10.45 25.19
C ASP A 6 15.61 -8.99 24.75
N LEU A 7 16.61 -8.46 24.03
CA LEU A 7 16.55 -7.11 23.46
C LEU A 7 15.60 -7.03 22.26
N LEU A 8 15.65 -8.02 21.34
CA LEU A 8 14.71 -8.17 20.23
C LEU A 8 13.28 -8.35 20.73
N MET A 9 13.06 -9.24 21.71
CA MET A 9 11.76 -9.46 22.33
C MET A 9 11.27 -8.23 23.10
N LYS A 10 12.15 -7.43 23.72
CA LYS A 10 11.76 -6.15 24.34
C LYS A 10 11.35 -5.10 23.31
N ILE A 11 12.03 -5.02 22.16
CA ILE A 11 11.68 -4.09 21.06
C ILE A 11 10.35 -4.52 20.44
N VAL A 12 10.21 -5.80 20.12
CA VAL A 12 8.98 -6.42 19.61
C VAL A 12 7.84 -6.25 20.62
N ASP A 13 8.03 -6.59 21.89
CA ASP A 13 6.98 -6.45 22.91
C ASP A 13 6.60 -4.99 23.22
N SER A 14 7.53 -4.04 23.08
CA SER A 14 7.25 -2.61 23.28
C SER A 14 6.38 -2.07 22.15
N GLN A 15 6.68 -2.43 20.90
CA GLN A 15 5.90 -2.01 19.72
C GLN A 15 4.62 -2.81 19.53
N VAL A 16 4.61 -4.09 19.90
CA VAL A 16 3.40 -4.92 19.95
C VAL A 16 2.45 -4.37 21.01
N ARG A 17 2.92 -3.89 22.17
CA ARG A 17 2.05 -3.26 23.18
C ARG A 17 1.46 -1.91 22.75
N GLU A 18 2.20 -1.10 22.01
CA GLU A 18 1.66 0.17 21.45
C GLU A 18 0.69 -0.07 20.28
N ASN A 19 0.92 -1.11 19.47
CA ASN A 19 0.06 -1.45 18.33
C ASN A 19 -1.06 -2.48 18.68
N MET A 20 -1.05 -3.06 19.89
CA MET A 20 -2.00 -4.09 20.35
C MET A 20 -3.43 -3.58 20.53
N HIS A 21 -3.65 -2.26 20.54
CA HIS A 21 -5.00 -1.71 20.54
C HIS A 21 -5.70 -1.80 19.16
N ALA A 22 -4.98 -2.18 18.08
CA ALA A 22 -5.52 -2.25 16.71
C ALA A 22 -5.57 -3.66 16.08
N MET A 23 -4.96 -4.69 16.66
CA MET A 23 -4.99 -6.05 16.09
C MET A 23 -5.32 -7.12 17.13
N ASP A 24 -6.49 -7.72 16.95
CA ASP A 24 -7.04 -8.83 17.74
C ASP A 24 -6.28 -10.15 17.46
N TYR A 25 -5.11 -10.32 18.10
CA TYR A 25 -4.39 -11.60 18.15
C TYR A 25 -5.05 -12.56 19.15
N ARG A 26 -6.28 -12.99 18.85
CA ARG A 26 -6.93 -14.09 19.60
C ARG A 26 -6.49 -15.48 19.19
N CYS A 27 -5.60 -15.62 18.19
CA CYS A 27 -5.28 -16.92 17.60
C CYS A 27 -3.93 -17.56 18.03
N LEU A 28 -3.16 -16.94 18.93
CA LEU A 28 -1.86 -17.49 19.38
C LEU A 28 -1.80 -17.75 20.90
N ARG A 29 -2.87 -18.29 21.48
CA ARG A 29 -2.74 -19.01 22.76
C ARG A 29 -2.33 -20.45 22.48
N THR A 30 -1.02 -20.68 22.66
CA THR A 30 -0.41 -21.92 23.17
C THR A 30 -1.05 -23.24 22.73
N GLU A 31 -0.74 -23.68 21.52
CA GLU A 31 -0.64 -25.11 21.21
C GLU A 31 0.65 -25.32 20.42
N PHE A 32 1.37 -26.40 20.70
CA PHE A 32 2.73 -26.71 20.23
C PHE A 32 2.94 -26.40 18.74
N VAL A 33 3.49 -25.23 18.44
CA VAL A 33 3.92 -24.86 17.09
C VAL A 33 5.30 -25.51 16.87
N SER A 34 5.46 -26.25 15.77
CA SER A 34 6.75 -26.83 15.42
C SER A 34 7.82 -25.73 15.31
N PRO A 35 9.11 -26.00 15.63
CA PRO A 35 10.17 -25.00 15.57
C PRO A 35 10.25 -24.28 14.21
N THR A 36 9.91 -24.98 13.13
CA THR A 36 9.90 -24.47 11.76
C THR A 36 8.79 -23.44 11.53
N LEU A 37 7.54 -23.71 11.96
CA LEU A 37 6.44 -22.73 11.84
C LEU A 37 6.70 -21.48 12.69
N LYS A 38 7.36 -21.64 13.83
CA LYS A 38 7.70 -20.52 14.72
C LYS A 38 8.70 -19.58 14.04
N LEU A 39 9.73 -20.13 13.41
CA LEU A 39 10.70 -19.38 12.61
C LEU A 39 10.07 -18.65 11.42
N GLU A 40 9.13 -19.29 10.71
CA GLU A 40 8.38 -18.63 9.62
C GLU A 40 7.58 -17.43 10.13
N SER A 41 6.85 -17.59 11.24
CA SER A 41 6.08 -16.49 11.83
C SER A 41 6.93 -15.34 12.38
N GLU A 42 8.13 -15.65 12.90
CA GLU A 42 9.09 -14.66 13.39
C GLU A 42 9.77 -13.92 12.22
N TYR A 43 10.04 -14.61 11.12
CA TYR A 43 10.55 -14.02 9.89
C TYR A 43 9.54 -13.06 9.25
N ASP A 44 8.27 -13.48 9.15
CA ASP A 44 7.19 -12.63 8.62
C ASP A 44 7.01 -11.35 9.45
N ALA A 45 7.06 -11.47 10.79
CA ALA A 45 7.01 -10.33 11.68
C ALA A 45 8.22 -9.39 11.48
N CYS A 46 9.43 -9.95 11.33
CA CYS A 46 10.63 -9.15 11.06
C CYS A 46 10.57 -8.48 9.67
N LYS A 47 10.00 -9.12 8.64
CA LYS A 47 9.76 -8.53 7.32
C LYS A 47 8.81 -7.34 7.45
N TYR A 48 7.68 -7.50 8.16
CA TYR A 48 6.75 -6.38 8.40
C TYR A 48 7.41 -5.19 9.09
N ILE A 49 8.23 -5.43 10.13
CA ILE A 49 8.95 -4.37 10.85
C ILE A 49 9.97 -3.67 9.93
N LEU A 50 10.67 -4.44 9.09
CA LEU A 50 11.60 -3.88 8.11
C LEU A 50 10.85 -3.00 7.09
N HIS A 51 9.69 -3.44 6.62
CA HIS A 51 8.85 -2.68 5.70
C HIS A 51 8.39 -1.34 6.29
N ASP A 52 7.87 -1.35 7.53
CA ASP A 52 7.49 -0.12 8.24
C ASP A 52 8.70 0.80 8.46
N THR A 53 9.85 0.22 8.81
CA THR A 53 11.11 0.96 8.98
C THR A 53 11.54 1.66 7.69
N ILE A 54 11.54 0.95 6.57
CA ILE A 54 11.93 1.50 5.26
C ILE A 54 10.93 2.58 4.81
N ALA A 55 9.63 2.36 4.99
CA ALA A 55 8.62 3.36 4.67
C ALA A 55 8.81 4.67 5.47
N LYS A 56 9.11 4.57 6.77
CA LYS A 56 9.39 5.72 7.64
C LYS A 56 10.65 6.48 7.23
N GLU A 57 11.69 5.76 6.84
CA GLU A 57 12.95 6.34 6.37
C GLU A 57 12.74 7.15 5.08
N ILE A 58 12.05 6.57 4.09
CA ILE A 58 11.74 7.23 2.81
C ILE A 58 10.95 8.51 3.06
N ASN A 59 9.90 8.44 3.88
CA ASN A 59 9.08 9.61 4.17
C ASN A 59 9.89 10.71 4.87
N SER A 60 10.80 10.34 5.77
CA SER A 60 11.66 11.30 6.47
C SER A 60 12.68 11.95 5.55
N LEU A 61 13.33 11.19 4.65
CA LEU A 61 14.24 11.74 3.65
C LEU A 61 13.55 12.76 2.73
N ARG A 62 12.32 12.46 2.28
CA ARG A 62 11.53 13.40 1.46
C ARG A 62 11.20 14.69 2.19
N LEU A 63 10.83 14.59 3.46
CA LEU A 63 10.52 15.76 4.28
C LEU A 63 11.78 16.60 4.52
N ILE A 64 12.93 15.98 4.71
CA ILE A 64 14.22 16.69 4.79
C ILE A 64 14.48 17.47 3.50
N GLU A 65 14.36 16.86 2.32
CA GLU A 65 14.56 17.55 1.03
C GLU A 65 13.61 18.74 0.86
N ALA A 66 12.34 18.57 1.22
CA ALA A 66 11.34 19.63 1.19
C ALA A 66 11.70 20.79 2.15
N TYR A 67 12.06 20.47 3.39
CA TYR A 67 12.45 21.47 4.38
C TYR A 67 13.76 22.18 4.02
N GLU A 68 14.73 21.49 3.43
CA GLU A 68 15.97 22.12 2.95
C GLU A 68 15.70 23.10 1.81
N LYS A 69 14.71 22.81 0.95
CA LYS A 69 14.27 23.74 -0.09
C LYS A 69 13.59 24.98 0.52
N ASP A 70 12.70 24.77 1.49
CA ASP A 70 12.03 25.87 2.21
C ASP A 70 13.04 26.72 3.00
N TYR A 71 14.03 26.09 3.62
CA TYR A 71 15.14 26.74 4.31
C TYR A 71 15.89 27.70 3.37
N LYS A 72 16.32 27.20 2.20
CA LYS A 72 17.04 28.00 1.18
C LYS A 72 16.19 29.18 0.71
N GLU A 73 14.89 28.97 0.54
CA GLU A 73 13.95 30.01 0.14
C GLU A 73 13.74 31.08 1.23
N CYS A 74 13.66 30.68 2.51
CA CYS A 74 13.57 31.59 3.65
C CYS A 74 14.81 32.48 3.75
N ILE A 75 16.00 31.90 3.59
CA ILE A 75 17.27 32.64 3.54
C ILE A 75 17.27 33.64 2.37
N ARG A 76 16.83 33.21 1.17
CA ARG A 76 16.75 34.08 -0.01
C ARG A 76 15.80 35.26 0.18
N LYS A 77 14.71 35.07 0.93
CA LYS A 77 13.70 36.10 1.22
C LYS A 77 14.07 37.00 2.41
N GLY A 78 15.18 36.74 3.10
CA GLY A 78 15.60 37.51 4.28
C GLY A 78 14.63 37.35 5.45
N MET A 79 14.01 36.17 5.59
CA MET A 79 13.08 35.90 6.69
C MET A 79 13.78 35.85 8.05
N ASP A 80 13.01 36.15 9.10
CA ASP A 80 13.48 36.27 10.46
C ASP A 80 13.99 34.94 11.05
N ASN A 81 14.94 35.04 11.98
CA ASN A 81 15.61 33.91 12.64
C ASN A 81 14.65 32.83 13.22
N PRO A 82 13.48 33.15 13.82
CA PRO A 82 12.59 32.14 14.37
C PRO A 82 12.01 31.17 13.33
N ALA A 83 11.75 31.63 12.11
CA ALA A 83 11.22 30.77 11.03
C ALA A 83 12.29 29.78 10.54
N ILE A 84 13.53 30.25 10.43
CA ILE A 84 14.70 29.46 10.03
C ILE A 84 14.98 28.37 11.07
N ILE A 85 15.01 28.73 12.36
CA ILE A 85 15.22 27.79 13.47
C ILE A 85 14.14 26.70 13.48
N SER A 86 12.89 27.05 13.20
CA SER A 86 11.79 26.07 13.16
C SER A 86 11.97 25.04 12.04
N ILE A 87 12.50 25.44 10.88
CA ILE A 87 12.78 24.53 9.76
C ILE A 87 13.97 23.62 10.11
N GLU A 88 15.03 24.16 10.71
CA GLU A 88 16.19 23.37 11.14
C GLU A 88 15.81 22.30 12.17
N GLN A 89 14.94 22.62 13.12
CA GLN A 89 14.43 21.66 14.09
C GLN A 89 13.72 20.49 13.40
N LYS A 90 12.84 20.76 12.44
CA LYS A 90 12.14 19.72 11.67
C LYS A 90 13.10 18.85 10.85
N ILE A 91 14.12 19.45 10.25
CA ILE A 91 15.17 18.69 9.53
C ILE A 91 15.88 17.73 10.51
N ASN A 92 16.26 18.21 11.69
CA ASN A 92 16.97 17.39 12.68
C ASN A 92 16.10 16.26 13.24
N GLU A 93 14.81 16.51 13.48
CA GLU A 93 13.84 15.49 13.88
C GLU A 93 13.78 14.34 12.87
N HIS A 94 13.66 14.66 11.57
CA HIS A 94 13.62 13.63 10.54
C HIS A 94 14.96 12.93 10.31
N LYS A 95 16.10 13.61 10.51
CA LYS A 95 17.42 12.96 10.47
C LYS A 95 17.57 11.91 11.56
N ALA A 96 17.08 12.19 12.77
CA ALA A 96 17.09 11.22 13.86
C ALA A 96 16.24 9.96 13.53
N ILE A 97 15.12 10.13 12.82
CA ILE A 97 14.31 9.00 12.34
C ILE A 97 15.09 8.15 11.34
N VAL A 98 15.80 8.78 10.39
CA VAL A 98 16.61 8.06 9.40
C VAL A 98 17.73 7.24 10.08
N GLU A 99 18.45 7.83 11.04
CA GLU A 99 19.49 7.11 11.80
C GLU A 99 18.94 5.90 12.57
N GLU A 100 17.75 6.03 13.15
CA GLU A 100 17.07 4.91 13.82
C GLU A 100 16.66 3.81 12.82
N CYS A 101 16.24 4.18 11.62
CA CYS A 101 15.90 3.23 10.57
C CYS A 101 17.13 2.44 10.08
N GLU A 102 18.28 3.10 9.92
CA GLU A 102 19.55 2.44 9.58
C GLU A 102 20.00 1.43 10.65
N ARG A 103 19.84 1.78 11.94
CA ARG A 103 20.11 0.85 13.05
C ARG A 103 19.24 -0.40 12.96
N ARG A 104 17.95 -0.23 12.69
CA ARG A 104 17.00 -1.35 12.57
C ARG A 104 17.30 -2.25 11.38
N LYS A 105 17.63 -1.67 10.23
CA LYS A 105 18.10 -2.43 9.05
C LYS A 105 19.32 -3.29 9.39
N THR A 106 20.29 -2.72 10.10
CA THR A 106 21.49 -3.45 10.55
C THR A 106 21.16 -4.64 11.46
N ILE A 107 20.19 -4.48 12.37
CA ILE A 107 19.71 -5.57 13.24
C ILE A 107 19.08 -6.68 12.40
N PHE A 108 18.25 -6.33 11.41
CA PHE A 108 17.61 -7.30 10.52
C PHE A 108 18.64 -8.06 9.66
N ASP A 109 19.66 -7.37 9.14
CA ASP A 109 20.74 -8.01 8.37
C ASP A 109 21.53 -9.00 9.22
N ASN A 110 21.79 -8.66 10.48
CA ASN A 110 22.45 -9.57 11.43
C ASN A 110 21.57 -10.78 11.75
N PHE A 111 20.25 -10.59 11.86
CA PHE A 111 19.30 -11.68 12.03
C PHE A 111 19.31 -12.64 10.84
N ARG A 112 19.26 -12.14 9.60
CA ARG A 112 19.36 -12.96 8.37
C ARG A 112 20.63 -13.81 8.36
N LYS A 113 21.78 -13.18 8.63
CA LYS A 113 23.09 -13.84 8.66
C LYS A 113 23.14 -14.96 9.70
N THR A 114 22.61 -14.71 10.89
CA THR A 114 22.63 -15.67 11.99
C THR A 114 21.78 -16.91 11.70
N HIS A 115 20.68 -16.76 10.96
CA HIS A 115 19.74 -17.83 10.67
C HIS A 115 19.98 -18.53 9.32
N GLY A 116 21.09 -18.21 8.62
CA GLY A 116 21.42 -18.86 7.35
C GLY A 116 20.39 -18.58 6.24
N ILE A 117 19.65 -17.47 6.35
CA ILE A 117 18.70 -17.01 5.33
C ILE A 117 19.53 -16.39 4.20
N LEU A 118 20.10 -17.27 3.37
CA LEU A 118 21.04 -16.96 2.28
C LEU A 118 20.36 -16.53 0.99
N HIS A 119 19.02 -16.57 0.93
CA HIS A 119 18.33 -16.04 -0.23
C HIS A 119 18.63 -14.54 -0.32
N GLU A 120 19.23 -14.14 -1.45
CA GLU A 120 19.11 -12.81 -2.04
C GLU A 120 17.63 -12.58 -2.39
N ASP A 121 16.75 -12.61 -1.40
CA ASP A 121 15.60 -11.73 -1.42
C ASP A 121 16.23 -10.35 -1.21
N HIS A 122 16.74 -9.79 -2.30
CA HIS A 122 16.47 -8.40 -2.61
C HIS A 122 14.98 -8.23 -2.33
N CYS A 123 14.63 -7.89 -1.09
CA CYS A 123 13.36 -7.26 -0.82
C CYS A 123 13.49 -5.93 -1.55
N ASP A 124 13.20 -6.00 -2.85
CA ASP A 124 13.48 -4.92 -3.77
C ASP A 124 12.70 -3.74 -3.26
N PHE A 125 13.32 -2.57 -3.28
CA PHE A 125 12.68 -1.31 -2.91
C PHE A 125 11.29 -1.16 -3.60
N GLU A 126 11.14 -1.74 -4.79
CA GLU A 126 9.88 -1.85 -5.52
C GLU A 126 8.83 -2.75 -4.83
N GLU A 127 9.20 -3.88 -4.22
CA GLU A 127 8.30 -4.79 -3.50
C GLU A 127 7.72 -4.11 -2.24
N ILE A 128 8.55 -3.42 -1.47
CA ILE A 128 8.14 -2.67 -0.27
C ILE A 128 7.17 -1.55 -0.60
N LEU A 129 7.51 -0.78 -1.65
CA LEU A 129 6.64 0.25 -2.16
C LEU A 129 5.30 -0.34 -2.60
N GLN A 130 5.30 -1.50 -3.28
CA GLN A 130 4.07 -2.16 -3.73
C GLN A 130 3.20 -2.63 -2.57
N GLU A 131 3.80 -3.16 -1.49
CA GLU A 131 3.04 -3.54 -0.29
C GLU A 131 2.34 -2.33 0.35
N SER A 132 2.99 -1.15 0.42
CA SER A 132 2.35 0.07 0.94
C SER A 132 1.15 0.54 0.10
N LYS A 133 1.19 0.34 -1.22
CA LYS A 133 0.04 0.61 -2.10
C LYS A 133 -1.09 -0.37 -1.87
N ILE A 134 -0.77 -1.65 -1.72
CA ILE A 134 -1.76 -2.70 -1.47
C ILE A 134 -2.53 -2.38 -0.18
N GLU A 135 -1.85 -2.02 0.90
CA GLU A 135 -2.50 -1.62 2.15
C GLU A 135 -3.41 -0.40 1.95
N LYS A 136 -2.96 0.62 1.20
CA LYS A 136 -3.81 1.78 0.93
C LYS A 136 -5.06 1.43 0.12
N ILE A 137 -4.94 0.50 -0.82
CA ILE A 137 -6.08 0.00 -1.60
C ILE A 137 -7.03 -0.80 -0.70
N LYS A 138 -6.50 -1.65 0.19
CA LYS A 138 -7.30 -2.39 1.19
C LYS A 138 -8.13 -1.44 2.06
N ASP A 139 -7.53 -0.36 2.55
CA ASP A 139 -8.24 0.67 3.33
C ASP A 139 -9.39 1.30 2.53
N ILE A 140 -9.16 1.64 1.27
CA ILE A 140 -10.20 2.21 0.41
C ILE A 140 -11.33 1.21 0.22
N LEU A 141 -10.99 -0.05 -0.08
CA LEU A 141 -11.93 -1.14 -0.34
C LEU A 141 -12.78 -1.49 0.89
N CYS A 142 -12.23 -1.42 2.11
CA CYS A 142 -13.01 -1.60 3.34
C CYS A 142 -14.13 -0.56 3.51
N ASN A 143 -13.98 0.61 2.91
CA ASN A 143 -14.88 1.76 3.11
C ASN A 143 -15.82 2.01 1.92
N ILE A 144 -15.91 1.10 0.95
CA ILE A 144 -16.73 1.30 -0.26
C ILE A 144 -18.23 1.13 0.00
N GLY A 145 -18.63 0.33 0.99
CA GLY A 145 -20.05 0.03 1.24
C GLY A 145 -20.73 -0.59 0.01
N THR A 146 -21.83 0.01 -0.44
CA THR A 146 -22.60 -0.44 -1.63
C THR A 146 -22.12 0.19 -2.94
N ARG A 147 -20.97 0.87 -2.93
CA ARG A 147 -20.44 1.59 -4.10
C ARG A 147 -19.82 0.63 -5.11
N GLN A 148 -19.97 0.98 -6.37
CA GLN A 148 -19.38 0.25 -7.48
C GLN A 148 -18.02 0.84 -7.84
N VAL A 149 -16.99 0.01 -7.78
CA VAL A 149 -15.61 0.44 -7.89
C VAL A 149 -14.95 -0.25 -9.07
N ILE A 150 -14.29 0.52 -9.91
CA ILE A 150 -13.33 -0.01 -10.89
C ILE A 150 -11.94 0.13 -10.27
N LEU A 151 -11.28 -1.01 -10.02
CA LEU A 151 -9.87 -1.04 -9.68
C LEU A 151 -9.08 -1.31 -10.96
N PHE A 152 -8.32 -0.30 -11.39
CA PHE A 152 -7.57 -0.36 -12.63
C PHE A 152 -6.08 -0.53 -12.35
N THR A 153 -5.50 -1.63 -12.86
CA THR A 153 -4.06 -1.85 -12.88
C THR A 153 -3.64 -2.75 -14.05
N ASN A 154 -2.41 -2.58 -14.54
CA ASN A 154 -1.78 -3.48 -15.52
C ASN A 154 -0.84 -4.49 -14.82
N HIS A 155 -0.83 -4.51 -13.48
CA HIS A 155 0.02 -5.37 -12.67
C HIS A 155 -0.80 -6.46 -11.99
N ASP A 156 -0.81 -7.66 -12.57
CA ASP A 156 -1.58 -8.83 -12.10
C ASP A 156 -1.25 -9.23 -10.65
N TYR A 157 -0.02 -8.95 -10.21
CA TYR A 157 0.41 -9.19 -8.83
C TYR A 157 -0.49 -8.47 -7.81
N ILE A 158 -0.91 -7.23 -8.10
CA ILE A 158 -1.81 -6.48 -7.22
C ILE A 158 -3.15 -7.20 -7.05
N TYR A 159 -3.70 -7.78 -8.12
CA TYR A 159 -4.92 -8.58 -8.02
C TYR A 159 -4.71 -9.85 -7.21
N THR A 160 -3.59 -10.55 -7.43
CA THR A 160 -3.22 -11.73 -6.66
C THR A 160 -3.19 -11.45 -5.16
N MET A 161 -2.66 -10.30 -4.75
CA MET A 161 -2.58 -9.88 -3.35
C MET A 161 -3.92 -9.39 -2.77
N LEU A 162 -4.78 -8.77 -3.58
CA LEU A 162 -6.05 -8.22 -3.12
C LEU A 162 -7.20 -9.23 -3.08
N LYS A 163 -7.21 -10.24 -3.96
CA LYS A 163 -8.28 -11.26 -4.02
C LYS A 163 -8.50 -11.97 -2.67
N PRO A 164 -7.47 -12.49 -1.97
CA PRO A 164 -7.67 -13.14 -0.68
C PRO A 164 -8.27 -12.18 0.35
N PHE A 165 -7.84 -10.91 0.32
CA PHE A 165 -8.37 -9.87 1.19
C PHE A 165 -9.84 -9.57 0.88
N MET A 166 -10.22 -9.44 -0.38
CA MET A 166 -11.61 -9.19 -0.79
C MET A 166 -12.52 -10.35 -0.38
N VAL A 167 -12.09 -11.59 -0.61
CA VAL A 167 -12.83 -12.79 -0.17
C VAL A 167 -13.00 -12.79 1.35
N LYS A 168 -11.92 -12.56 2.11
CA LYS A 168 -11.94 -12.51 3.58
C LYS A 168 -12.90 -11.44 4.12
N ASN A 169 -13.05 -10.32 3.42
CA ASN A 169 -13.89 -9.19 3.82
C ASN A 169 -15.28 -9.18 3.15
N ASN A 170 -15.67 -10.27 2.49
CA ASN A 170 -16.95 -10.39 1.76
C ASN A 170 -17.17 -9.28 0.71
N ILE A 171 -16.10 -8.81 0.09
CA ILE A 171 -16.14 -7.86 -1.02
C ILE A 171 -16.29 -8.67 -2.31
N THR A 172 -17.41 -8.49 -3.02
CA THR A 172 -17.68 -9.19 -4.27
C THR A 172 -16.93 -8.51 -5.42
N PHE A 173 -16.24 -9.33 -6.23
CA PHE A 173 -15.46 -8.82 -7.35
C PHE A 173 -15.51 -9.75 -8.57
N ARG A 174 -15.22 -9.19 -9.74
CA ARG A 174 -15.00 -9.92 -11.00
C ARG A 174 -13.82 -9.32 -11.76
N GLU A 175 -13.12 -10.15 -12.51
CA GLU A 175 -12.06 -9.73 -13.41
C GLU A 175 -12.61 -9.56 -14.82
N LEU A 176 -12.26 -8.46 -15.44
CA LEU A 176 -12.43 -8.28 -16.86
C LEU A 176 -11.13 -8.72 -17.55
N ASP A 177 -10.98 -10.02 -17.74
CA ASP A 177 -9.93 -10.55 -18.61
C ASP A 177 -10.36 -10.34 -20.07
N GLY A 178 -9.46 -9.90 -20.94
CA GLY A 178 -9.73 -9.57 -22.35
C GLY A 178 -10.11 -10.76 -23.25
N GLY A 179 -10.80 -11.77 -22.71
CA GLY A 179 -11.25 -12.98 -23.39
C GLY A 179 -12.45 -12.79 -24.31
N ASN A 180 -13.46 -13.66 -24.17
CA ASN A 180 -14.61 -13.68 -25.09
C ASN A 180 -15.54 -12.47 -24.85
N ILE A 181 -15.91 -11.76 -25.92
CA ILE A 181 -16.84 -10.59 -25.91
C ILE A 181 -18.12 -10.91 -25.12
N ASN A 182 -18.72 -12.08 -25.33
CA ASN A 182 -19.96 -12.46 -24.64
C ASN A 182 -19.77 -12.57 -23.12
N LYS A 183 -18.58 -12.99 -22.66
CA LYS A 183 -18.26 -13.03 -21.23
C LYS A 183 -18.06 -11.63 -20.68
N MET A 184 -17.35 -10.76 -21.41
CA MET A 184 -17.21 -9.35 -21.02
C MET A 184 -18.58 -8.69 -20.87
N ASP A 185 -19.46 -8.83 -21.86
CA ASP A 185 -20.82 -8.29 -21.81
C ASP A 185 -21.60 -8.79 -20.61
N SER A 186 -21.48 -10.08 -20.28
CA SER A 186 -22.12 -10.64 -19.09
C SER A 186 -21.59 -10.04 -17.79
N ILE A 187 -20.27 -9.83 -17.68
CA ILE A 187 -19.64 -9.25 -16.49
C ILE A 187 -20.03 -7.78 -16.33
N ILE A 188 -20.08 -7.03 -17.42
CA ILE A 188 -20.51 -5.62 -17.40
C ILE A 188 -21.98 -5.51 -17.01
N ASN A 189 -22.84 -6.37 -17.54
CA ASN A 189 -24.26 -6.36 -17.18
C ASN A 189 -24.45 -6.72 -15.70
N ALA A 190 -23.74 -7.74 -15.21
CA ALA A 190 -23.72 -8.08 -13.79
C ALA A 190 -23.19 -6.92 -12.93
N PHE A 191 -22.17 -6.20 -13.40
CA PHE A 191 -21.70 -4.98 -12.75
C PHE A 191 -22.81 -3.94 -12.72
N LYS A 192 -23.43 -3.58 -13.86
CA LYS A 192 -24.55 -2.62 -13.92
C LYS A 192 -25.72 -2.95 -13.01
N ASN A 193 -26.00 -4.23 -12.82
CA ASN A 193 -27.08 -4.70 -11.95
C ASN A 193 -26.69 -4.77 -10.47
N ASN A 194 -25.50 -4.29 -10.09
CA ASN A 194 -24.96 -4.36 -8.72
C ASN A 194 -24.82 -5.79 -8.19
N GLU A 195 -24.61 -6.78 -9.05
CA GLU A 195 -24.38 -8.17 -8.62
C GLU A 195 -23.03 -8.35 -7.91
N PHE A 196 -22.08 -7.45 -8.17
CA PHE A 196 -20.83 -7.33 -7.45
C PHE A 196 -20.34 -5.90 -7.37
N SER A 197 -19.49 -5.61 -6.38
CA SER A 197 -19.06 -4.25 -6.06
C SER A 197 -17.77 -3.82 -6.78
N VAL A 198 -16.83 -4.72 -7.02
CA VAL A 198 -15.50 -4.37 -7.54
C VAL A 198 -15.22 -5.02 -8.90
N LEU A 199 -15.00 -4.19 -9.92
CA LEU A 199 -14.51 -4.62 -11.23
C LEU A 199 -12.99 -4.46 -11.29
N LEU A 200 -12.27 -5.57 -11.42
CA LEU A 200 -10.83 -5.59 -11.66
C LEU A 200 -10.60 -5.50 -13.16
N ALA A 201 -9.99 -4.40 -13.62
CA ALA A 201 -9.87 -4.10 -15.03
C ALA A 201 -8.44 -3.70 -15.42
N ASP A 202 -7.98 -4.21 -16.55
CA ASP A 202 -6.68 -3.90 -17.11
C ASP A 202 -6.82 -3.19 -18.46
N SER A 203 -5.72 -3.10 -19.21
CA SER A 203 -5.72 -2.48 -20.53
C SER A 203 -6.57 -3.16 -21.60
N SER A 204 -7.10 -4.36 -21.37
CA SER A 204 -8.08 -4.99 -22.26
C SER A 204 -9.44 -4.28 -22.24
N MET A 205 -9.76 -3.56 -21.15
CA MET A 205 -11.00 -2.77 -21.01
C MET A 205 -11.11 -1.63 -22.06
N TYR A 206 -10.00 -1.24 -22.69
CA TYR A 206 -9.97 -0.11 -23.62
C TYR A 206 -10.69 -0.36 -24.94
N SER A 207 -10.70 -1.59 -25.44
CA SER A 207 -11.07 -1.89 -26.83
C SER A 207 -12.56 -2.18 -27.07
N CYS A 208 -13.35 -2.39 -26.02
CA CYS A 208 -14.67 -3.02 -26.14
C CYS A 208 -15.90 -2.08 -26.07
N GLY A 209 -15.72 -0.75 -26.09
CA GLY A 209 -16.87 0.16 -26.31
C GLY A 209 -17.90 0.22 -25.16
N MET A 210 -17.54 -0.25 -23.97
CA MET A 210 -18.45 -0.51 -22.84
C MET A 210 -19.00 0.76 -22.17
N ASN A 211 -20.21 0.65 -21.60
CA ASN A 211 -20.86 1.68 -20.77
C ASN A 211 -20.73 1.31 -19.29
N LEU A 212 -20.17 2.21 -18.48
CA LEU A 212 -19.88 1.96 -17.05
C LEU A 212 -20.33 3.15 -16.18
N GLU A 213 -21.42 3.79 -16.59
CA GLU A 213 -22.01 5.01 -16.04
C GLU A 213 -22.39 4.90 -14.55
N ASN A 214 -22.66 3.68 -14.09
CA ASN A 214 -23.03 3.30 -12.73
C ASN A 214 -21.83 3.26 -11.75
N THR A 215 -20.58 3.32 -12.26
CA THR A 215 -19.36 3.29 -11.45
C THR A 215 -19.29 4.45 -10.47
N ASN A 216 -19.21 4.25 -9.16
CA ASN A 216 -19.05 5.35 -8.19
C ASN A 216 -17.60 5.79 -8.02
N ASP A 217 -16.65 4.86 -8.08
CA ASP A 217 -15.23 5.11 -7.86
C ASP A 217 -14.37 4.45 -8.93
N ILE A 218 -13.32 5.15 -9.36
CA ILE A 218 -12.23 4.57 -10.13
C ILE A 218 -10.95 4.72 -9.33
N ILE A 219 -10.22 3.62 -9.16
CA ILE A 219 -8.92 3.59 -8.47
C ILE A 219 -7.86 3.21 -9.49
N PHE A 220 -6.98 4.15 -9.83
CA PHE A 220 -5.80 3.89 -10.65
C PHE A 220 -4.60 3.57 -9.75
N VAL A 221 -4.04 2.36 -9.86
CA VAL A 221 -2.92 1.89 -9.01
C VAL A 221 -1.55 2.35 -9.51
N HIS A 222 -1.46 2.78 -10.76
CA HIS A 222 -0.25 3.31 -11.37
C HIS A 222 -0.62 4.42 -12.36
N LYS A 223 0.37 5.25 -12.72
CA LYS A 223 0.16 6.31 -13.70
C LYS A 223 -0.17 5.68 -15.05
N MET A 224 -1.32 6.06 -15.60
CA MET A 224 -1.76 5.63 -16.91
C MET A 224 -1.31 6.62 -17.98
N ASP A 225 -1.32 6.15 -19.23
CA ASP A 225 -1.27 7.07 -20.36
C ASP A 225 -2.52 7.97 -20.35
N ASP A 226 -2.34 9.26 -20.57
CA ASP A 226 -3.40 10.27 -20.48
C ASP A 226 -4.61 9.95 -21.37
N GLN A 227 -4.41 9.33 -22.55
CA GLN A 227 -5.51 8.97 -23.43
C GLN A 227 -6.32 7.81 -22.87
N LYS A 228 -5.64 6.79 -22.34
CA LYS A 228 -6.26 5.64 -21.70
C LYS A 228 -7.08 6.08 -20.50
N GLU A 229 -6.49 6.87 -19.61
CA GLU A 229 -7.19 7.39 -18.43
C GLU A 229 -8.48 8.14 -18.80
N LYS A 230 -8.38 9.09 -19.75
CA LYS A 230 -9.54 9.85 -20.25
C LYS A 230 -10.62 8.96 -20.84
N GLN A 231 -10.25 7.85 -21.49
CA GLN A 231 -11.23 6.90 -22.00
C GLN A 231 -11.94 6.14 -20.88
N VAL A 232 -11.24 5.67 -19.84
CA VAL A 232 -11.90 5.01 -18.69
C VAL A 232 -12.86 5.97 -18.01
N ILE A 233 -12.37 7.17 -17.67
CA ILE A 233 -13.18 8.20 -17.02
C ILE A 233 -14.37 8.56 -17.91
N GLY A 234 -14.16 8.72 -19.21
CA GLY A 234 -15.22 9.00 -20.17
C GLY A 234 -16.31 7.91 -20.25
N ARG A 235 -15.95 6.63 -20.07
CA ARG A 235 -16.93 5.52 -20.00
C ARG A 235 -17.78 5.57 -18.74
N ALA A 236 -17.19 6.00 -17.61
CA ALA A 236 -17.88 6.14 -16.33
C ALA A 236 -18.66 7.44 -16.19
N HIS A 237 -18.25 8.50 -16.91
CA HIS A 237 -18.88 9.82 -16.87
C HIS A 237 -19.90 10.04 -18.00
N ARG A 238 -20.46 8.96 -18.56
CA ARG A 238 -21.46 9.06 -19.62
C ARG A 238 -22.78 9.69 -19.14
N TYR A 239 -23.52 10.24 -20.11
CA TYR A 239 -24.86 10.80 -19.90
C TYR A 239 -25.80 9.74 -19.31
N GLY A 240 -26.61 10.11 -18.30
CA GLY A 240 -27.45 9.17 -17.56
C GLY A 240 -26.88 8.72 -16.22
N ARG A 241 -25.68 9.18 -15.85
CA ARG A 241 -25.10 8.97 -14.51
C ARG A 241 -25.89 9.69 -13.42
N GLU A 242 -26.13 8.99 -12.31
CA GLU A 242 -26.63 9.56 -11.07
C GLU A 242 -25.50 9.67 -10.03
N GLY A 243 -25.24 10.88 -9.53
CA GLY A 243 -24.24 11.15 -8.50
C GLY A 243 -22.80 11.42 -8.99
N SER A 244 -21.92 11.76 -8.06
CA SER A 244 -20.52 12.13 -8.36
C SER A 244 -19.65 10.92 -8.70
N LEU A 245 -18.73 11.06 -9.65
CA LEU A 245 -17.64 10.10 -9.90
C LEU A 245 -16.43 10.50 -9.06
N LYS A 246 -15.93 9.60 -8.22
CA LYS A 246 -14.67 9.81 -7.50
C LYS A 246 -13.55 9.08 -8.23
N VAL A 247 -12.52 9.82 -8.63
CA VAL A 247 -11.32 9.25 -9.24
C VAL A 247 -10.19 9.35 -8.21
N CYS A 248 -9.58 8.21 -7.89
CA CYS A 248 -8.49 8.08 -6.93
C CYS A 248 -7.24 7.57 -7.64
N TYR A 249 -6.12 8.24 -7.40
CA TYR A 249 -4.81 7.83 -7.91
C TYR A 249 -3.99 7.35 -6.72
N VAL A 250 -3.63 6.07 -6.74
CA VAL A 250 -2.72 5.47 -5.76
C VAL A 250 -1.34 5.44 -6.39
N THR A 251 -0.69 6.60 -6.46
CA THR A 251 0.65 6.76 -7.03
C THR A 251 1.70 6.84 -5.95
N TYR A 252 2.95 6.51 -6.30
CA TYR A 252 4.06 6.99 -5.49
C TYR A 252 4.23 8.48 -5.75
N ILE A 253 4.49 9.24 -4.69
CA ILE A 253 5.00 10.60 -4.85
C ILE A 253 6.42 10.42 -5.37
N HIS A 254 6.65 10.76 -6.65
CA HIS A 254 7.98 10.79 -7.26
C HIS A 254 8.68 12.09 -6.92
#